data_AF-A0AAN9GAB9-F1
#
_entry.id   AF-A0AAN9GAB9-F1
#
_cell.length_a   1.000
_cell.length_b   1.000
_cell.length_c   1.000
_cell.angle_alpha   90.00
_cell.angle_beta   90.00
_cell.angle_gamma   90.00
#
_symmetry.space_group_name_H-M   'P 1'
#
loop_
_entity.id
_entity.type
_entity.pdbx_description
1 polymer ?
#
loop_
_entity_poly.entity_id
_entity_poly.type
_entity_poly.pdbx_seq_one_letter_code
_entity_poly.pdbx_strand_id
1 'polypeptide(L)'
;MSFLYETHPREQVVLLRFRTGHNRLNHHMATKLKLVPSPLYPCGKNQTAEHILQACPYHSALRDTIWPEETALQNKLYGPREDLERTARFAPQSGLTI
;
A
#
# COMPACT_ATOMS: atom_id res chain seq x y z
N MET A 1 -20.65 -3.90 -7.96
CA MET A 1 -20.09 -2.96 -6.95
C MET A 1 -20.12 -3.68 -5.60
N SER A 2 -19.32 -4.75 -5.42
CA SER A 2 -19.63 -5.78 -4.42
C SER A 2 -18.41 -6.33 -3.66
N PHE A 3 -17.23 -5.71 -3.74
CA PHE A 3 -16.01 -6.29 -3.15
C PHE A 3 -15.61 -5.70 -1.79
N LEU A 4 -16.42 -4.78 -1.23
CA LEU A 4 -16.08 -4.09 0.02
C LEU A 4 -16.79 -4.65 1.25
N TYR A 5 -17.83 -5.49 1.14
CA TYR A 5 -18.59 -5.94 2.31
C TYR A 5 -18.04 -7.23 2.96
N GLU A 6 -17.02 -7.86 2.39
CA GLU A 6 -16.52 -9.17 2.83
C GLU A 6 -15.30 -9.10 3.76
N THR A 7 -14.71 -7.91 3.94
CA THR A 7 -13.50 -7.66 4.74
C THR A 7 -13.80 -6.80 5.96
N HIS A 8 -12.96 -6.87 7.00
CA HIS A 8 -13.18 -6.10 8.23
C HIS A 8 -13.07 -4.59 7.94
N PRO A 9 -13.86 -3.71 8.60
CA PRO A 9 -13.81 -2.25 8.41
C PRO A 9 -12.42 -1.61 8.37
N ARG A 10 -11.44 -2.12 9.13
CA ARG A 10 -10.06 -1.61 9.12
C ARG A 10 -9.32 -1.94 7.83
N GLU A 11 -9.56 -3.12 7.27
CA GLU A 11 -8.99 -3.60 6.02
C GLU A 11 -9.55 -2.81 4.84
N GLN A 12 -10.85 -2.51 4.87
CA GLN A 12 -11.51 -1.66 3.87
C GLN A 12 -10.88 -0.28 3.79
N VAL A 13 -10.54 0.34 4.93
CA VAL A 13 -9.88 1.65 4.97
C VAL A 13 -8.50 1.57 4.31
N VAL A 14 -7.70 0.55 4.63
CA VAL A 14 -6.39 0.35 4.00
C VAL A 14 -6.52 0.24 2.47
N LEU A 15 -7.42 -0.61 2.00
CA LEU A 15 -7.67 -0.81 0.57
C LEU A 15 -8.13 0.48 -0.09
N LEU A 16 -9.09 1.19 0.51
CA LEU A 16 -9.60 2.46 0.00
C LEU A 16 -8.47 3.48 -0.15
N ARG A 17 -7.60 3.61 0.85
CA ARG A 17 -6.49 4.57 0.83
C ARG A 17 -5.45 4.23 -0.24
N PHE A 18 -5.15 2.95 -0.46
CA PHE A 18 -4.31 2.53 -1.59
C PHE A 18 -4.95 2.83 -2.94
N ARG A 19 -6.23 2.50 -3.12
CA ARG A 19 -6.96 2.70 -4.39
C ARG A 19 -7.05 4.17 -4.78
N THR A 20 -7.24 5.05 -3.79
CA THR A 20 -7.40 6.49 -3.98
C THR A 20 -6.08 7.27 -3.92
N GLY A 21 -4.95 6.59 -3.63
CA GLY A 21 -3.63 7.22 -3.62
C GLY A 21 -3.33 8.08 -2.38
N HIS A 22 -4.09 7.94 -1.29
CA HIS A 22 -3.85 8.67 -0.04
C HIS A 22 -2.49 8.33 0.61
N ASN A 23 -1.88 7.23 0.20
CA ASN A 23 -0.52 6.84 0.59
C ASN A 23 0.57 7.81 0.11
N ARG A 24 0.26 8.80 -0.73
CA ARG A 24 1.21 9.77 -1.29
C ARG A 24 1.47 10.98 -0.40
N LEU A 25 0.81 11.11 0.75
CA LEU A 25 0.85 12.32 1.58
C LEU A 25 2.27 12.68 2.03
N ASN A 26 3.07 11.74 2.54
CA ASN A 26 4.41 12.07 3.03
C ASN A 26 5.34 12.56 1.91
N HIS A 27 5.24 11.95 0.73
CA HIS A 27 5.96 12.42 -0.45
C HIS A 27 5.49 13.83 -0.85
N HIS A 28 4.18 14.10 -0.81
CA HIS A 28 3.64 15.43 -1.11
C HIS A 28 4.10 16.50 -0.12
N MET A 29 4.10 16.18 1.18
CA MET A 29 4.60 17.07 2.23
C MET A 29 6.06 17.46 2.02
N ALA A 30 6.91 16.51 1.58
CA ALA A 30 8.32 16.77 1.31
C ALA A 30 8.55 17.54 0.00
N THR A 31 7.91 17.13 -1.09
CA THR A 31 8.25 17.62 -2.44
C THR A 31 7.45 18.84 -2.89
N LYS A 32 6.21 18.97 -2.45
CA LYS A 32 5.32 20.07 -2.84
C LYS A 32 5.19 21.12 -1.75
N LEU A 33 4.91 20.69 -0.52
CA LEU A 33 4.74 21.63 0.59
C LEU A 33 6.06 22.03 1.25
N LYS A 34 7.13 21.24 1.07
CA LYS A 34 8.46 21.44 1.67
C LYS A 34 8.41 21.62 3.20
N LEU A 35 7.42 21.01 3.86
CA LEU A 35 7.22 21.10 5.31
C LEU A 35 8.14 20.16 6.09
N VAL A 36 8.67 19.15 5.42
CA VAL A 36 9.64 18.21 5.97
C VAL A 36 10.89 18.20 5.10
N PRO A 37 12.10 18.11 5.70
CA PRO A 37 13.36 18.24 4.97
C PRO A 37 13.64 17.09 4.00
N SER A 38 12.96 15.96 4.16
CA SER A 38 13.07 14.77 3.32
C SER A 38 11.76 13.99 3.37
N PRO A 39 11.40 13.20 2.34
CA PRO A 39 10.31 12.24 2.47
C PRO A 39 10.55 11.35 3.69
N LEU A 40 9.57 11.25 4.58
CA LEU A 40 9.61 10.40 5.78
C LEU A 40 9.66 8.88 5.46
N TYR A 41 9.90 8.52 4.20
CA TYR A 41 9.79 7.16 3.70
C TYR A 41 11.16 6.61 3.27
N PRO A 42 11.60 5.43 3.78
CA PRO A 42 12.98 4.97 3.65
C PRO A 42 13.50 4.80 2.21
N CYS A 43 12.62 4.50 1.25
CA CYS A 43 13.05 4.28 -0.13
C CYS A 43 13.18 5.57 -0.97
N GLY A 44 12.77 6.74 -0.45
CA GLY A 44 12.89 8.04 -1.11
C GLY A 44 12.08 8.23 -2.40
N LYS A 45 11.29 7.24 -2.84
CA LYS A 45 10.46 7.32 -4.06
C LYS A 45 9.01 7.73 -3.75
N ASN A 46 8.29 8.09 -4.81
CA ASN A 46 6.84 8.28 -4.77
C ASN A 46 6.16 7.08 -4.10
N GLN A 47 5.39 7.35 -3.06
CA GLN A 47 4.57 6.35 -2.38
C GLN A 47 3.29 6.08 -3.18
N THR A 48 3.42 5.58 -4.42
CA THR A 48 2.25 5.09 -5.18
C THR A 48 1.91 3.67 -4.72
N ALA A 49 0.65 3.27 -4.87
CA ALA A 49 0.24 1.89 -4.57
C ALA A 49 1.07 0.88 -5.37
N GLU A 50 1.30 1.15 -6.66
CA GLU A 50 2.19 0.35 -7.51
C GLU A 50 3.61 0.24 -6.95
N HIS A 51 4.23 1.36 -6.59
CA HIS A 51 5.58 1.34 -6.03
C HIS A 51 5.63 0.50 -4.76
N ILE A 52 4.74 0.77 -3.81
CA ILE A 52 4.72 0.09 -2.51
C ILE A 52 4.44 -1.42 -2.67
N LEU A 53 3.42 -1.77 -3.46
CA LEU A 53 2.90 -3.14 -3.55
C LEU A 53 3.62 -4.00 -4.59
N GLN A 54 4.41 -3.44 -5.52
CA GLN A 54 5.13 -4.21 -6.54
C GLN A 54 6.64 -3.96 -6.57
N ALA A 55 7.08 -2.70 -6.47
CA ALA A 55 8.46 -2.35 -6.88
C ALA A 55 9.39 -1.90 -5.74
N CYS A 56 8.89 -1.62 -4.54
CA CYS A 56 9.67 -1.00 -3.48
C CYS A 56 10.73 -1.96 -2.94
N PRO A 57 12.05 -1.69 -3.10
CA PRO A 57 13.09 -2.61 -2.62
C PRO A 57 13.07 -2.76 -1.09
N TYR A 58 12.65 -1.71 -0.38
CA TYR A 58 12.55 -1.71 1.08
C TYR A 58 11.51 -2.72 1.62
N HIS A 59 10.52 -3.09 0.80
CA HIS A 59 9.46 -4.03 1.17
C HIS A 59 9.54 -5.36 0.42
N SER A 60 10.64 -5.67 -0.27
CA SER A 60 10.75 -6.92 -1.04
C SER A 60 10.50 -8.16 -0.17
N ALA A 61 11.25 -8.32 0.92
CA ALA A 61 11.12 -9.48 1.81
C ALA A 61 9.70 -9.64 2.39
N LEU A 62 9.06 -8.52 2.77
CA LEU A 62 7.68 -8.54 3.27
C LEU A 62 6.69 -8.92 2.16
N ARG A 63 6.90 -8.44 0.94
CA ARG A 63 6.07 -8.82 -0.21
C ARG A 63 6.21 -10.30 -0.52
N ASP A 64 7.41 -10.84 -0.52
CA ASP A 64 7.66 -12.25 -0.81
C ASP A 64 7.03 -13.16 0.26
N THR A 65 6.93 -12.66 1.50
CA THR A 65 6.25 -13.36 2.61
C THR A 65 4.73 -13.34 2.47
N ILE A 66 4.15 -12.21 2.03
CA ILE A 66 2.69 -12.03 1.95
C ILE A 66 2.12 -12.54 0.63
N TRP A 67 2.87 -12.40 -0.45
CA TRP A 67 2.57 -12.87 -1.81
C TRP A 67 3.72 -13.76 -2.30
N PRO A 68 3.73 -15.03 -1.90
CA PRO A 68 4.76 -15.97 -2.35
C PRO A 68 4.67 -16.24 -3.86
N GLU A 69 3.47 -16.09 -4.44
CA GLU A 69 3.24 -16.15 -5.88
C GLU A 69 3.05 -14.74 -6.45
N GLU A 70 3.47 -14.56 -7.71
CA GLU A 70 3.31 -13.28 -8.40
C GLU A 70 1.83 -12.91 -8.47
N THR A 71 1.47 -11.83 -7.76
CA THR A 71 0.10 -11.32 -7.71
C THR A 71 0.05 -9.96 -8.39
N ALA A 72 -0.76 -9.84 -9.43
CA ALA A 72 -0.93 -8.60 -10.18
C ALA A 72 -1.45 -7.45 -9.28
N LEU A 73 -1.07 -6.20 -9.59
CA LEU A 73 -1.50 -5.03 -8.81
C LEU A 73 -3.04 -4.91 -8.77
N GLN A 74 -3.70 -5.24 -9.88
CA GLN A 74 -5.15 -5.24 -9.97
C GLN A 74 -5.78 -6.19 -8.96
N ASN A 75 -5.19 -7.37 -8.74
CA ASN A 75 -5.70 -8.35 -7.78
C ASN A 75 -5.42 -7.91 -6.34
N LYS A 76 -4.22 -7.39 -6.07
CA LYS A 76 -3.89 -6.80 -4.76
C LYS A 76 -4.87 -5.70 -4.35
N LEU A 77 -5.36 -4.90 -5.31
CA LEU A 77 -6.25 -3.78 -5.03
C LEU A 77 -7.73 -4.12 -5.17
N TYR A 78 -8.14 -4.97 -6.10
CA TYR A 78 -9.55 -5.19 -6.49
C TYR A 78 -9.90 -6.67 -6.71
N GLY A 79 -8.99 -7.58 -6.37
CA GLY A 79 -9.14 -9.01 -6.58
C GLY A 79 -10.09 -9.69 -5.60
N PRO A 80 -10.04 -11.04 -5.54
CA PRO A 80 -10.84 -11.81 -4.60
C PRO A 80 -10.44 -11.48 -3.15
N ARG A 81 -11.33 -11.84 -2.22
CA ARG A 81 -11.18 -11.58 -0.79
C ARG A 81 -9.80 -11.95 -0.24
N GLU A 82 -9.25 -13.10 -0.64
CA GLU A 82 -7.93 -13.55 -0.18
C GLU A 82 -6.81 -12.55 -0.52
N ASP A 83 -6.80 -12.01 -1.74
CA ASP A 83 -5.81 -11.02 -2.16
C ASP A 83 -6.00 -9.68 -1.44
N LEU A 84 -7.25 -9.30 -1.17
CA LEU A 84 -7.58 -8.10 -0.41
C LEU A 84 -7.14 -8.22 1.05
N GLU A 85 -7.33 -9.38 1.68
CA GLU A 85 -6.85 -9.67 3.03
C GLU A 85 -5.31 -9.63 3.09
N ARG A 86 -4.61 -10.16 2.08
CA ARG A 86 -3.14 -10.06 1.98
C ARG A 86 -2.67 -8.60 1.94
N THR A 87 -3.28 -7.76 1.10
CA THR A 87 -2.98 -6.32 1.04
C THR A 87 -3.26 -5.62 2.37
N ALA A 88 -4.35 -5.99 3.05
CA ALA A 88 -4.68 -5.43 4.35
C ALA A 88 -3.71 -5.83 5.46
N ARG A 89 -3.14 -7.05 5.41
CA ARG A 89 -2.07 -7.49 6.32
C ARG A 89 -0.73 -6.81 6.05
N PHE A 90 -0.44 -6.49 4.80
CA PHE A 90 0.80 -5.81 4.40
C PHE A 90 0.94 -4.41 5.02
N ALA A 91 -0.13 -3.61 5.04
CA ALA A 91 -0.08 -2.23 5.52
C ALA A 91 0.42 -2.06 6.97
N PRO A 92 -0.12 -2.74 7.99
CA PRO A 92 0.40 -2.62 9.35
C PRO A 92 1.81 -3.22 9.51
N GLN A 93 2.15 -4.28 8.78
CA GLN A 93 3.47 -4.94 8.87
C GLN A 93 4.58 -4.14 8.18
N SER A 94 4.23 -3.34 7.17
CA SER A 94 5.17 -2.48 6.44
C SER A 94 5.55 -1.21 7.22
N GLY A 95 4.90 -0.92 8.35
CA GLY A 95 5.11 0.32 9.11
C GLY A 95 4.67 1.57 8.36
N LEU A 96 3.93 1.41 7.26
CA LEU A 96 3.41 2.52 6.48
C LEU A 96 2.28 3.22 7.23
N THR A 97 2.34 4.54 7.26
CA THR A 97 1.17 5.35 7.62
C THR A 97 0.35 5.53 6.35
N ILE A 98 -0.67 4.68 6.19
CA ILE A 98 -1.59 4.69 5.04
C ILE A 98 -2.93 5.13 5.53
#